data_AF-A0A821IQ14-F1
#
_entry.id   AF-A0A821IQ14-F1
#
_cell.length_a   1.000
_cell.length_b   1.000
_cell.length_c   1.000
_cell.angle_alpha   90.00
_cell.angle_beta   90.00
_cell.angle_gamma   90.00
#
_symmetry.space_group_name_H-M   'P 1'
#
loop_
_entity.id
_entity.type
_entity.pdbx_description
1 polymer ?
#
loop_
_entity_poly.entity_id
_entity_poly.type
_entity_poly.pdbx_seq_one_letter_code
_entity_poly.pdbx_strand_id
1 'polypeptide(L)'
;MFPKKSQTDINKNDFLHNLDEAREARRREKQVQQAAIIIQKTVRGYLVRKKYRDYRKNELKQIFLGFTDPNPQKYPSLQLASTMFPHLQHFLLYYNRMKIKDNSTDLQQLLLGVLNYISTSLIVDDIKYSHLAAFFNKEVNAQWMKLNQDFMIVMLKVLETTEPTTNDDIKLIINSLNYLYLITDCQSWKALQKNMNELLLKTMLALNRSYLIHLGQHNLLKILKTSMIRCMHRRLESSVIHNIATLAFKLLLNSDFNRTHLILFSQTILVIPTFITMCHESSHKLFQMVCQKDLFNHLICMYSIKESFASLSENIDIIELCYMLGNIVALASIDLSQLEAMKQPFIHCLFNILDVCRQRQTTDEQSGKQTKVTSVWHPIIGHVRGKTSGFTVSNQEIVQRVIIQYKFLWSKLFVNMLFESIPTTSLGNQSSSTAKKET
;
A
#
# COMPACT_ATOMS: atom_id res chain seq x y z
N MET A 1 -3.71 -0.71 97.61
CA MET A 1 -3.16 -2.08 97.54
C MET A 1 -3.56 -2.66 96.18
N PHE A 2 -2.62 -2.83 95.25
CA PHE A 2 -2.91 -3.33 93.91
C PHE A 2 -3.49 -4.75 93.99
N PRO A 3 -4.55 -5.08 93.22
CA PRO A 3 -5.07 -6.45 93.22
C PRO A 3 -4.07 -7.35 92.51
N LYS A 4 -3.55 -8.35 93.24
CA LYS A 4 -2.78 -9.45 92.66
C LYS A 4 -3.68 -10.16 91.66
N LYS A 5 -3.45 -9.95 90.35
CA LYS A 5 -4.00 -10.83 89.31
C LYS A 5 -3.60 -12.26 89.65
N SER A 6 -4.59 -13.15 89.68
CA SER A 6 -4.37 -14.56 90.00
C SER A 6 -3.40 -15.15 88.96
N GLN A 7 -2.40 -15.92 89.41
CA GLN A 7 -1.40 -16.56 88.55
C GLN A 7 -2.05 -17.42 87.44
N THR A 8 -3.29 -17.88 87.67
CA THR A 8 -4.13 -18.66 86.76
C THR A 8 -4.71 -17.86 85.59
N ASP A 9 -5.06 -16.59 85.78
CA ASP A 9 -5.59 -15.73 84.70
C ASP A 9 -4.49 -15.25 83.75
N ILE A 10 -3.26 -15.10 84.26
CA ILE A 10 -2.08 -14.76 83.46
C ILE A 10 -1.71 -15.96 82.56
N ASN A 11 -1.65 -17.17 83.12
CA ASN A 11 -1.40 -18.40 82.34
C ASN A 11 -2.45 -18.67 81.25
N LYS A 12 -3.73 -18.33 81.49
CA LYS A 12 -4.80 -18.53 80.50
C LYS A 12 -4.72 -17.51 79.35
N ASN A 13 -4.40 -16.26 79.64
CA ASN A 13 -4.21 -15.23 78.62
C ASN A 13 -2.94 -15.48 77.79
N ASP A 14 -1.85 -15.91 78.43
CA ASP A 14 -0.63 -16.30 77.73
C ASP A 14 -0.86 -17.54 76.85
N PHE A 15 -1.65 -18.51 77.32
CA PHE A 15 -2.05 -19.66 76.51
C PHE A 15 -2.90 -19.25 75.29
N LEU A 16 -3.86 -18.33 75.45
CA LEU A 16 -4.67 -17.82 74.34
C LEU A 16 -3.83 -17.03 73.34
N HIS A 17 -2.91 -16.18 73.82
CA HIS A 17 -1.98 -15.43 72.97
C HIS A 17 -1.08 -16.37 72.17
N ASN A 18 -0.49 -17.38 72.82
CA ASN A 18 0.32 -18.40 72.15
C ASN A 18 -0.47 -19.19 71.10
N LEU A 19 -1.78 -19.43 71.34
CA LEU A 19 -2.64 -20.16 70.43
C LEU A 19 -3.04 -19.32 69.21
N ASP A 20 -3.25 -18.02 69.39
CA ASP A 20 -3.51 -17.07 68.30
C ASP A 20 -2.24 -16.76 67.50
N GLU A 21 -1.08 -16.62 68.14
CA GLU A 21 0.22 -16.55 67.46
C GLU A 21 0.50 -17.81 66.63
N ALA A 22 0.20 -19.00 67.17
CA ALA A 22 0.33 -20.26 66.44
C ALA A 22 -0.64 -20.33 65.23
N ARG A 23 -1.84 -19.76 65.35
CA ARG A 23 -2.80 -19.66 64.22
C ARG A 23 -2.30 -18.69 63.16
N GLU A 24 -1.76 -17.54 63.56
CA GLU A 24 -1.19 -16.56 62.64
C GLU A 24 0.07 -17.07 61.95
N ALA A 25 0.94 -17.79 62.66
CA ALA A 25 2.10 -18.46 62.10
C ALA A 25 1.68 -19.48 61.03
N ARG A 26 0.66 -20.32 61.31
CA ARG A 26 0.09 -21.25 60.31
C ARG A 26 -0.53 -20.53 59.12
N ARG A 27 -1.17 -19.38 59.32
CA ARG A 27 -1.75 -18.58 58.23
C ARG A 27 -0.64 -17.98 57.35
N ARG A 28 0.41 -17.41 57.95
CA ARG A 28 1.59 -16.89 57.25
C ARG A 28 2.31 -17.99 56.47
N GLU A 29 2.49 -19.16 57.06
CA GLU A 29 3.13 -20.30 56.40
C GLU A 29 2.31 -20.77 55.18
N LYS A 30 0.98 -20.87 55.30
CA LYS A 30 0.09 -21.16 54.16
C LYS A 30 0.19 -20.11 53.06
N GLN A 31 0.27 -18.83 53.41
CA GLN A 31 0.43 -17.75 52.42
C GLN A 31 1.78 -17.83 51.71
N VAL A 32 2.87 -18.10 52.42
CA VAL A 32 4.20 -18.31 51.84
C VAL A 32 4.20 -19.53 50.91
N GLN A 33 3.59 -20.64 51.32
CA GLN A 33 3.46 -21.84 50.49
C GLN A 33 2.63 -21.55 49.23
N GLN A 34 1.50 -20.85 49.35
CA GLN A 34 0.67 -20.45 48.19
C GLN A 34 1.43 -19.53 47.23
N ALA A 35 2.14 -18.53 47.76
CA ALA A 35 2.97 -17.65 46.96
C ALA A 35 4.08 -18.44 46.23
N ALA A 36 4.76 -19.36 46.92
CA ALA A 36 5.77 -20.22 46.32
C ALA A 36 5.18 -21.09 45.20
N ILE A 37 3.99 -21.69 45.39
CA ILE A 37 3.29 -22.47 44.36
C ILE A 37 2.96 -21.60 43.14
N ILE A 38 2.44 -20.39 43.35
CA ILE A 38 2.10 -19.46 42.26
C ILE A 38 3.35 -19.06 41.48
N ILE A 39 4.43 -18.71 42.17
CA ILE A 39 5.72 -18.35 41.54
C ILE A 39 6.24 -19.53 40.75
N GLN A 40 6.32 -20.72 41.35
CA GLN A 40 6.82 -21.92 40.67
C GLN A 40 5.98 -22.30 39.46
N LYS A 41 4.64 -22.28 39.56
CA LYS A 41 3.73 -22.54 38.44
C LYS A 41 3.92 -21.52 37.33
N THR A 42 4.07 -20.24 37.67
CA THR A 42 4.23 -19.16 36.70
C THR A 42 5.58 -19.25 35.99
N VAL A 43 6.67 -19.48 36.72
CA VAL A 43 8.01 -19.65 36.17
C VAL A 43 8.10 -20.90 35.30
N ARG A 44 7.63 -22.06 35.77
CA ARG A 44 7.58 -23.30 34.97
C ARG A 44 6.78 -23.10 33.69
N GLY A 45 5.59 -22.49 33.80
CA GLY A 45 4.76 -22.16 32.64
C GLY A 45 5.46 -21.21 31.67
N TYR A 46 6.15 -20.19 32.16
CA TYR A 46 6.92 -19.26 31.34
C TYR A 46 8.06 -19.96 30.60
N LEU A 47 8.86 -20.78 31.30
CA LEU A 47 9.98 -21.52 30.71
C LEU A 47 9.53 -22.49 29.62
N VAL A 48 8.46 -23.25 29.85
CA VAL A 48 7.90 -24.16 28.84
C VAL A 48 7.39 -23.39 27.62
N ARG A 49 6.63 -22.31 27.82
CA ARG A 49 6.15 -21.46 26.72
C ARG A 49 7.30 -20.80 25.95
N LYS A 50 8.38 -20.42 26.62
CA LYS A 50 9.59 -19.89 26.00
C LYS A 50 10.27 -20.96 25.15
N LYS A 51 10.54 -22.14 25.71
CA LYS A 51 11.15 -23.27 24.98
C LYS A 51 10.33 -23.69 23.76
N TYR A 52 9.01 -23.79 23.90
CA TYR A 52 8.12 -24.12 22.78
C TYR A 52 8.12 -23.03 21.69
N ARG A 53 8.13 -21.75 22.08
CA ARG A 53 8.22 -20.62 21.15
C ARG A 53 9.55 -20.65 20.38
N ASP A 54 10.66 -20.90 21.07
CA ASP A 54 11.98 -20.95 20.45
C ASP A 54 12.10 -22.16 19.51
N TYR A 55 11.57 -23.32 19.91
CA TYR A 55 11.46 -24.50 19.05
C TYR A 55 10.67 -24.21 17.77
N ARG A 56 9.46 -23.63 17.89
CA ARG A 56 8.64 -23.26 16.72
C ARG A 56 9.29 -22.18 15.85
N LYS A 57 9.96 -21.19 16.45
CA LYS A 57 10.74 -20.19 15.72
C LYS A 57 11.83 -20.85 14.88
N ASN A 58 12.56 -21.79 15.45
CA ASN A 58 13.64 -22.49 14.77
C ASN A 58 13.11 -23.41 13.65
N GLU A 59 11.99 -24.09 13.87
CA GLU A 59 11.29 -24.87 12.85
C GLU A 59 10.89 -23.97 11.66
N LEU A 60 10.25 -22.82 11.91
CA LEU A 60 9.90 -21.87 10.86
C LEU A 60 11.13 -21.36 10.10
N LYS A 61 12.24 -21.08 10.82
CA LYS A 61 13.50 -20.66 10.22
C LYS A 61 14.07 -21.73 9.30
N GLN A 62 14.09 -22.99 9.72
CA GLN A 62 14.59 -24.11 8.91
C GLN A 62 13.80 -24.28 7.61
N ILE A 63 12.48 -24.06 7.67
CA ILE A 63 11.60 -24.19 6.52
C ILE A 63 11.74 -23.00 5.55
N PHE A 64 11.65 -21.77 6.06
CA PHE A 64 11.45 -20.59 5.21
C PHE A 64 12.73 -19.83 4.87
N LEU A 65 13.82 -19.93 5.64
CA LEU A 65 15.04 -19.17 5.33
C LEU A 65 15.70 -19.62 4.02
N GLY A 66 15.49 -20.88 3.60
CA GLY A 66 15.95 -21.37 2.30
C GLY A 66 15.33 -20.65 1.11
N PHE A 67 14.18 -19.98 1.29
CA PHE A 67 13.49 -19.22 0.25
C PHE A 67 13.93 -17.75 0.19
N THR A 68 14.98 -17.36 0.91
CA THR A 68 15.51 -15.98 0.88
C THR A 68 16.66 -15.80 -0.12
N ASP A 69 17.10 -16.87 -0.80
CA ASP A 69 18.17 -16.79 -1.80
C ASP A 69 17.77 -15.83 -2.94
N PRO A 70 18.68 -14.95 -3.39
CA PRO A 70 18.42 -14.06 -4.52
C PRO A 70 18.14 -14.81 -5.83
N ASN A 71 18.57 -16.07 -5.97
CA ASN A 71 18.26 -16.91 -7.12
C ASN A 71 17.11 -17.88 -6.79
N PRO A 72 15.91 -17.70 -7.39
CA PRO A 72 14.78 -18.61 -7.20
C PRO A 72 15.04 -20.06 -7.60
N GLN A 73 16.05 -20.33 -8.46
CA GLN A 73 16.43 -21.69 -8.85
C GLN A 73 17.07 -22.48 -7.71
N LYS A 74 17.58 -21.80 -6.69
CA LYS A 74 18.19 -22.43 -5.50
C LYS A 74 17.17 -22.71 -4.39
N TYR A 75 15.90 -22.37 -4.60
CA TYR A 75 14.88 -22.61 -3.60
C TYR A 75 14.73 -24.11 -3.30
N PRO A 76 14.46 -24.46 -2.02
CA PRO A 76 14.13 -25.83 -1.67
C PRO A 76 12.95 -26.35 -2.49
N SER A 77 12.91 -27.67 -2.69
CA SER A 77 11.74 -28.32 -3.28
C SER A 77 10.49 -28.02 -2.47
N LEU A 78 9.41 -27.62 -3.15
CA LEU A 78 8.13 -27.35 -2.51
C LEU A 78 7.58 -28.60 -1.83
N GLN A 79 7.05 -28.41 -0.63
CA GLN A 79 6.35 -29.45 0.12
C GLN A 79 4.85 -29.40 -0.18
N LEU A 80 4.13 -30.44 0.24
CA LEU A 80 2.68 -30.50 0.08
C LEU A 80 2.00 -29.32 0.79
N ALA A 81 0.99 -28.72 0.16
CA ALA A 81 0.29 -27.59 0.77
C ALA A 81 -0.40 -27.96 2.10
N SER A 82 -0.82 -29.21 2.27
CA SER A 82 -1.38 -29.71 3.54
C SER A 82 -0.39 -29.70 4.69
N THR A 83 0.91 -29.94 4.43
CA THR A 83 1.95 -29.88 5.46
C THR A 83 2.36 -28.44 5.74
N MET A 84 2.38 -27.59 4.71
CA MET A 84 2.82 -26.19 4.82
C MET A 84 1.77 -25.26 5.42
N PHE A 85 0.48 -25.56 5.25
CA PHE A 85 -0.60 -24.71 5.72
C PHE A 85 -0.58 -24.45 7.26
N PRO A 86 -0.42 -25.46 8.13
CA PRO A 86 -0.25 -25.23 9.57
C PRO A 86 0.95 -24.35 9.91
N HIS A 87 2.07 -24.49 9.18
CA HIS A 87 3.26 -23.66 9.40
C HIS A 87 3.00 -22.19 9.05
N LEU A 88 2.22 -21.90 8.02
CA LEU A 88 1.80 -20.53 7.67
C LEU A 88 0.88 -19.92 8.74
N GLN A 89 -0.07 -20.70 9.26
CA GLN A 89 -0.92 -20.25 10.38
C GLN A 89 -0.08 -19.94 11.64
N HIS A 90 0.88 -20.82 11.96
CA HIS A 90 1.78 -20.62 13.08
C HIS A 90 2.71 -19.41 12.88
N PHE A 91 3.21 -19.19 11.66
CA PHE A 91 4.00 -18.01 11.33
C PHE A 91 3.22 -16.73 11.59
N LEU A 92 1.98 -16.64 11.11
CA LEU A 92 1.16 -15.44 11.30
C LEU A 92 0.90 -15.16 12.80
N LEU A 93 0.59 -16.20 13.58
CA LEU A 93 0.44 -16.08 15.04
C LEU A 93 1.75 -15.63 15.71
N TYR A 94 2.89 -16.13 15.24
CA TYR A 94 4.20 -15.74 15.73
C TYR A 94 4.52 -14.27 15.38
N TYR A 95 4.30 -13.87 14.13
CA TYR A 95 4.55 -12.52 13.63
C TYR A 95 3.75 -11.47 14.41
N ASN A 96 2.43 -11.70 14.57
CA ASN A 96 1.55 -10.80 15.32
C ASN A 96 1.93 -10.65 16.80
N ARG A 97 2.50 -11.70 17.41
CA ARG A 97 2.96 -11.66 18.81
C ARG A 97 4.35 -11.02 18.98
N MET A 98 5.22 -11.13 17.98
CA MET A 98 6.59 -10.60 18.04
C MET A 98 6.71 -9.13 17.66
N LYS A 99 5.79 -8.60 16.84
CA LYS A 99 5.72 -7.16 16.53
C LYS A 99 5.59 -6.28 17.80
N ILE A 100 5.10 -6.86 18.90
CA ILE A 100 4.95 -6.18 20.19
C ILE A 100 6.30 -6.06 20.93
N LYS A 101 7.36 -6.78 20.52
CA LYS A 101 8.60 -6.90 21.30
C LYS A 101 9.90 -6.62 20.54
N ASP A 102 10.02 -6.93 19.25
CA ASP A 102 11.29 -6.76 18.51
C ASP A 102 11.08 -6.52 17.00
N ASN A 103 11.56 -5.38 16.49
CA ASN A 103 11.81 -5.14 15.05
C ASN A 103 13.15 -5.79 14.63
N SER A 104 13.32 -7.09 14.90
CA SER A 104 14.55 -7.78 14.55
C SER A 104 14.65 -8.08 13.04
N THR A 105 15.83 -7.88 12.46
CA THR A 105 16.16 -8.23 11.06
C THR A 105 15.82 -9.69 10.73
N ASP A 106 15.98 -10.58 11.71
CA ASP A 106 15.54 -11.99 11.67
C ASP A 106 14.07 -12.16 11.27
N LEU A 107 13.16 -11.33 11.79
CA LEU A 107 11.73 -11.44 11.54
C LEU A 107 11.40 -11.00 10.10
N GLN A 108 12.09 -9.98 9.60
CA GLN A 108 11.93 -9.50 8.22
C GLN A 108 12.43 -10.53 7.22
N GLN A 109 13.57 -11.18 7.48
CA GLN A 109 14.08 -12.27 6.63
C GLN A 109 13.14 -13.48 6.62
N LEU A 110 12.60 -13.83 7.79
CA LEU A 110 11.62 -14.92 7.88
C LEU A 110 10.35 -14.58 7.09
N LEU A 111 9.86 -13.33 7.20
CA LEU A 111 8.72 -12.86 6.43
C LEU A 111 9.01 -12.91 4.92
N LEU A 112 10.20 -12.47 4.50
CA LEU A 112 10.63 -12.55 3.11
C LEU A 112 10.60 -13.99 2.58
N GLY A 113 11.12 -14.94 3.36
CA GLY A 113 11.09 -16.37 3.01
C GLY A 113 9.67 -16.92 2.88
N VAL A 114 8.75 -16.52 3.76
CA VAL A 114 7.33 -16.89 3.67
C VAL A 114 6.68 -16.32 2.41
N LEU A 115 6.93 -15.05 2.09
CA LEU A 115 6.38 -14.42 0.88
C LEU A 115 6.90 -15.06 -0.41
N ASN A 116 8.19 -15.37 -0.45
CA ASN A 116 8.81 -16.06 -1.59
C ASN A 116 8.27 -17.48 -1.74
N TYR A 117 8.10 -18.22 -0.63
CA TYR A 117 7.44 -19.53 -0.66
C TYR A 117 6.02 -19.44 -1.23
N ILE A 118 5.17 -18.54 -0.70
CA ILE A 118 3.79 -18.42 -1.16
C ILE A 118 3.76 -18.03 -2.65
N SER A 119 4.55 -17.03 -3.04
CA SER A 119 4.63 -16.57 -4.42
C SER A 119 5.07 -17.68 -5.37
N THR A 120 6.09 -18.46 -4.99
CA THR A 120 6.55 -19.61 -5.78
C THR A 120 5.49 -20.70 -5.86
N SER A 121 4.81 -21.00 -4.75
CA SER A 121 3.76 -22.03 -4.69
C SER A 121 2.54 -21.69 -5.57
N LEU A 122 2.20 -20.41 -5.73
CA LEU A 122 1.06 -19.99 -6.57
C LEU A 122 1.35 -20.12 -8.08
N ILE A 123 2.63 -20.09 -8.46
CA ILE A 123 3.08 -20.15 -9.86
C ILE A 123 3.34 -21.59 -10.32
N VAL A 124 3.33 -22.57 -9.42
CA VAL A 124 3.54 -23.98 -9.76
C VAL A 124 2.34 -24.57 -10.50
N ASP A 125 2.61 -25.54 -11.38
CA ASP A 125 1.60 -26.19 -12.22
C ASP A 125 0.78 -27.25 -11.49
N ASP A 126 1.35 -27.91 -10.47
CA ASP A 126 0.67 -28.96 -9.70
C ASP A 126 -0.05 -28.36 -8.49
N ILE A 127 -1.38 -28.53 -8.44
CA ILE A 127 -2.24 -28.05 -7.37
C ILE A 127 -1.78 -28.56 -6.00
N LYS A 128 -1.27 -29.80 -5.89
CA LYS A 128 -0.88 -30.40 -4.60
C LYS A 128 0.19 -29.62 -3.85
N TYR A 129 1.09 -28.98 -4.59
CA TYR A 129 2.18 -28.16 -4.07
C TYR A 129 1.81 -26.67 -4.05
N SER A 130 0.70 -26.30 -4.67
CA SER A 130 0.21 -24.93 -4.66
C SER A 130 -0.49 -24.62 -3.35
N HIS A 131 -0.24 -23.42 -2.80
CA HIS A 131 -0.98 -22.88 -1.64
C HIS A 131 -2.51 -22.94 -1.85
N LEU A 132 -2.97 -22.99 -3.09
CA LEU A 132 -4.38 -23.14 -3.47
C LEU A 132 -4.99 -24.50 -3.12
N ALA A 133 -4.22 -25.57 -2.95
CA ALA A 133 -4.79 -26.87 -2.55
C ALA A 133 -5.60 -26.79 -1.25
N ALA A 134 -5.17 -25.93 -0.31
CA ALA A 134 -5.89 -25.72 0.95
C ALA A 134 -7.27 -25.06 0.75
N PHE A 135 -7.46 -24.30 -0.33
CA PHE A 135 -8.78 -23.74 -0.69
C PHE A 135 -9.77 -24.83 -1.13
N PHE A 136 -9.30 -25.87 -1.82
CA PHE A 136 -10.15 -26.98 -2.29
C PHE A 136 -10.55 -27.95 -1.19
N ASN A 137 -9.86 -27.91 -0.04
CA ASN A 137 -10.25 -28.71 1.12
C ASN A 137 -11.41 -28.03 1.87
N LYS A 138 -12.60 -28.66 1.88
CA LYS A 138 -13.82 -28.15 2.51
C LYS A 138 -13.67 -27.86 4.01
N GLU A 139 -12.78 -28.56 4.71
CA GLU A 139 -12.58 -28.39 6.16
C GLU A 139 -11.74 -27.14 6.48
N VAL A 140 -10.89 -26.74 5.53
CA VAL A 140 -9.82 -25.74 5.75
C VAL A 140 -10.03 -24.47 4.92
N ASN A 141 -10.91 -24.49 3.91
CA ASN A 141 -11.13 -23.39 2.97
C ASN A 141 -11.39 -22.02 3.64
N ALA A 142 -12.24 -21.98 4.67
CA ALA A 142 -12.59 -20.76 5.39
C ALA A 142 -11.40 -20.24 6.20
N GLN A 143 -10.64 -21.15 6.81
CA GLN A 143 -9.41 -20.79 7.53
C GLN A 143 -8.34 -20.27 6.56
N TRP A 144 -8.25 -20.84 5.37
CA TRP A 144 -7.34 -20.39 4.31
C TRP A 144 -7.71 -19.00 3.80
N MET A 145 -9.00 -18.74 3.56
CA MET A 145 -9.48 -17.42 3.15
C MET A 145 -9.11 -16.36 4.20
N LYS A 146 -9.37 -16.65 5.48
CA LYS A 146 -9.01 -15.77 6.59
C LYS A 146 -7.50 -15.59 6.73
N LEU A 147 -6.72 -16.66 6.58
CA LEU A 147 -5.26 -16.60 6.62
C LEU A 147 -4.70 -15.62 5.59
N ASN A 148 -5.17 -15.68 4.34
CA ASN A 148 -4.74 -14.74 3.31
C ASN A 148 -5.20 -13.30 3.59
N GLN A 149 -6.40 -13.10 4.12
CA GLN A 149 -6.86 -11.77 4.57
C GLN A 149 -5.94 -11.19 5.64
N ASP A 150 -5.57 -12.00 6.64
CA ASP A 150 -4.66 -11.58 7.70
C ASP A 150 -3.24 -11.28 7.15
N PHE A 151 -2.73 -12.11 6.22
CA PHE A 151 -1.47 -11.83 5.52
C PHE A 151 -1.52 -10.53 4.73
N MET A 152 -2.61 -10.28 3.99
CA MET A 152 -2.80 -9.01 3.26
C MET A 152 -2.72 -7.81 4.21
N ILE A 153 -3.36 -7.87 5.38
CA ILE A 153 -3.26 -6.80 6.39
C ILE A 153 -1.81 -6.63 6.89
N VAL A 154 -1.11 -7.74 7.11
CA VAL A 154 0.31 -7.69 7.51
C VAL A 154 1.15 -7.03 6.40
N MET A 155 0.91 -7.35 5.13
CA MET A 155 1.61 -6.74 3.99
C MET A 155 1.34 -5.25 3.87
N LEU A 156 0.08 -4.83 4.02
CA LEU A 156 -0.27 -3.41 4.04
C LEU A 156 0.44 -2.66 5.16
N LYS A 157 0.47 -3.23 6.38
CA LYS A 157 1.19 -2.65 7.51
C LYS A 157 2.69 -2.56 7.25
N VAL A 158 3.29 -3.57 6.63
CA VAL A 158 4.71 -3.57 6.27
C VAL A 158 4.99 -2.45 5.27
N LEU A 159 4.20 -2.35 4.19
CA LEU A 159 4.32 -1.29 3.19
C LEU A 159 4.14 0.12 3.78
N GLU A 160 3.28 0.27 4.79
CA GLU A 160 3.06 1.54 5.49
C GLU A 160 4.23 1.92 6.41
N THR A 161 4.88 0.94 7.05
CA THR A 161 5.97 1.19 8.02
C THR A 161 7.37 1.18 7.41
N THR A 162 7.59 0.47 6.31
CA THR A 162 8.91 0.29 5.73
C THR A 162 9.31 1.53 4.94
N GLU A 163 10.45 2.11 5.31
CA GLU A 163 11.11 3.16 4.55
C GLU A 163 12.24 2.53 3.72
N PRO A 164 12.40 2.89 2.43
CA PRO A 164 13.40 2.29 1.55
C PRO A 164 14.81 2.84 1.84
N THR A 165 15.32 2.58 3.04
CA THR A 165 16.67 3.01 3.47
C THR A 165 17.73 2.00 3.05
N THR A 166 17.43 0.71 3.15
CA THR A 166 18.33 -0.39 2.77
C THR A 166 17.81 -1.16 1.55
N ASN A 167 18.68 -1.96 0.93
CA ASN A 167 18.25 -2.84 -0.18
C ASN A 167 17.29 -3.94 0.29
N ASP A 168 17.38 -4.36 1.56
CA ASP A 168 16.47 -5.38 2.10
C ASP A 168 15.07 -4.81 2.36
N ASP A 169 14.97 -3.52 2.73
CA ASP A 169 13.68 -2.82 2.79
C ASP A 169 12.99 -2.78 1.42
N ILE A 170 13.77 -2.55 0.34
CA ILE A 170 13.26 -2.53 -1.03
C ILE A 170 12.78 -3.93 -1.44
N LYS A 171 13.56 -4.97 -1.17
CA LYS A 171 13.14 -6.36 -1.43
C LYS A 171 11.85 -6.70 -0.69
N LEU A 172 11.72 -6.25 0.56
CA LEU A 172 10.52 -6.46 1.36
C LEU A 172 9.30 -5.75 0.74
N ILE A 173 9.47 -4.51 0.27
CA ILE A 173 8.41 -3.77 -0.46
C ILE A 173 8.02 -4.51 -1.75
N ILE A 174 9.01 -4.89 -2.57
CA ILE A 174 8.79 -5.62 -3.83
C ILE A 174 8.02 -6.92 -3.57
N ASN A 175 8.48 -7.74 -2.63
CA ASN A 175 7.86 -9.03 -2.35
C ASN A 175 6.49 -8.90 -1.68
N SER A 176 6.26 -7.85 -0.88
CA SER A 176 4.93 -7.54 -0.35
C SER A 176 3.96 -7.16 -1.47
N LEU A 177 4.38 -6.32 -2.42
CA LEU A 177 3.58 -5.95 -3.58
C LEU A 177 3.34 -7.13 -4.53
N ASN A 178 4.36 -7.96 -4.78
CA ASN A 178 4.26 -9.18 -5.58
C ASN A 178 3.23 -10.14 -4.96
N TYR A 179 3.28 -10.36 -3.64
CA TYR A 179 2.29 -11.18 -2.95
C TYR A 179 0.87 -10.63 -3.12
N LEU A 180 0.67 -9.33 -2.89
CA LEU A 180 -0.66 -8.69 -3.03
C LEU A 180 -1.18 -8.79 -4.46
N TYR A 181 -0.32 -8.61 -5.46
CA TYR A 181 -0.66 -8.79 -6.86
C TYR A 181 -1.06 -10.25 -7.16
N LEU A 182 -0.21 -11.21 -6.81
CA LEU A 182 -0.43 -12.63 -7.11
C LEU A 182 -1.69 -13.18 -6.43
N ILE A 183 -1.95 -12.82 -5.16
CA ILE A 183 -3.14 -13.31 -4.44
C ILE A 183 -4.44 -12.67 -4.94
N THR A 184 -4.37 -11.53 -5.64
CA THR A 184 -5.53 -10.86 -6.24
C THR A 184 -5.64 -11.08 -7.75
N ASP A 185 -4.83 -11.99 -8.31
CA ASP A 185 -4.82 -12.31 -9.73
C ASP A 185 -4.99 -13.80 -10.00
N CYS A 186 -6.23 -14.23 -10.23
CA CYS A 186 -6.49 -15.65 -10.50
C CYS A 186 -5.89 -16.13 -11.82
N GLN A 187 -5.61 -15.20 -12.74
CA GLN A 187 -4.94 -15.52 -14.00
C GLN A 187 -3.46 -15.86 -13.79
N SER A 188 -2.84 -15.40 -12.70
CA SER A 188 -1.43 -15.72 -12.39
C SER A 188 -1.23 -17.14 -11.85
N TRP A 189 -2.32 -17.79 -11.41
CA TRP A 189 -2.29 -19.09 -10.75
C TRP A 189 -2.21 -20.25 -11.76
N LYS A 190 -0.99 -20.65 -12.13
CA LYS A 190 -0.77 -21.68 -13.16
C LYS A 190 -1.44 -23.02 -12.85
N ALA A 191 -1.41 -23.44 -11.58
CA ALA A 191 -2.09 -24.66 -11.12
C ALA A 191 -3.59 -24.70 -11.46
N LEU A 192 -4.23 -23.54 -11.48
CA LEU A 192 -5.64 -23.40 -11.79
C LEU A 192 -5.88 -23.43 -13.30
N GLN A 193 -5.05 -22.75 -14.10
CA GLN A 193 -5.22 -22.61 -15.55
C GLN A 193 -5.47 -23.94 -16.28
N LYS A 194 -4.82 -25.04 -15.88
CA LYS A 194 -4.98 -26.35 -16.52
C LYS A 194 -6.35 -27.01 -16.29
N ASN A 195 -7.02 -26.68 -15.18
CA ASN A 195 -8.25 -27.33 -14.72
C ASN A 195 -9.42 -26.35 -14.58
N MET A 196 -9.33 -25.16 -15.19
CA MET A 196 -10.38 -24.14 -15.08
C MET A 196 -11.64 -24.57 -15.83
N ASN A 197 -12.70 -24.86 -15.08
CA ASN A 197 -14.06 -24.82 -15.60
C ASN A 197 -14.71 -23.45 -15.34
N GLU A 198 -15.80 -23.15 -16.04
CA GLU A 198 -16.48 -21.85 -15.95
C GLU A 198 -16.99 -21.54 -14.53
N LEU A 199 -17.46 -22.58 -13.81
CA LEU A 199 -17.92 -22.46 -12.43
C LEU A 199 -16.78 -22.04 -11.48
N LEU A 200 -15.63 -22.71 -11.56
CA LEU A 200 -14.45 -22.41 -10.77
C LEU A 200 -13.92 -21.02 -11.10
N LEU A 201 -13.94 -20.61 -12.37
CA LEU A 201 -13.59 -19.25 -12.76
C LEU A 201 -14.48 -18.22 -12.07
N LYS A 202 -15.81 -18.41 -12.07
CA LYS A 202 -16.75 -17.52 -11.37
C LYS A 202 -16.45 -17.48 -9.86
N THR A 203 -16.17 -18.61 -9.23
CA THR A 203 -15.81 -18.67 -7.81
C THR A 203 -14.49 -17.97 -7.51
N MET A 204 -13.46 -18.15 -8.33
CA MET A 204 -12.15 -17.50 -8.17
C MET A 204 -12.24 -15.99 -8.38
N LEU A 205 -13.03 -15.54 -9.35
CA LEU A 205 -13.28 -14.11 -9.56
C LEU A 205 -14.05 -13.48 -8.38
N ALA A 206 -15.05 -14.20 -7.84
CA ALA A 206 -15.75 -13.76 -6.63
C ALA A 206 -14.82 -13.66 -5.41
N LEU A 207 -13.89 -14.62 -5.26
CA LEU A 207 -12.85 -14.59 -4.23
C LEU A 207 -11.93 -13.37 -4.39
N ASN A 208 -11.43 -13.12 -5.60
CA ASN A 208 -10.60 -11.96 -5.87
C ASN A 208 -11.34 -10.64 -5.61
N ARG A 209 -12.62 -10.57 -5.95
CA ARG A 209 -13.47 -9.41 -5.63
C ARG A 209 -13.55 -9.21 -4.11
N SER A 210 -13.75 -10.28 -3.34
CA SER A 210 -13.76 -10.23 -1.88
C SER A 210 -12.42 -9.73 -1.31
N TYR A 211 -11.29 -10.21 -1.83
CA TYR A 211 -9.97 -9.76 -1.43
C TYR A 211 -9.71 -8.29 -1.78
N LEU A 212 -10.13 -7.84 -2.96
CA LEU A 212 -9.98 -6.44 -3.37
C LEU A 212 -10.86 -5.50 -2.53
N ILE A 213 -12.08 -5.91 -2.17
CA ILE A 213 -12.94 -5.17 -1.23
C ILE A 213 -12.26 -5.06 0.14
N HIS A 214 -11.72 -6.18 0.65
CA HIS A 214 -11.01 -6.21 1.93
C HIS A 214 -9.77 -5.29 1.91
N LEU A 215 -8.97 -5.30 0.84
CA LEU A 215 -7.85 -4.37 0.68
C LEU A 215 -8.31 -2.90 0.61
N GLY A 216 -9.41 -2.63 -0.10
CA GLY A 216 -10.03 -1.30 -0.17
C GLY A 216 -10.41 -0.76 1.21
N GLN A 217 -11.05 -1.59 2.05
CA GLN A 217 -11.41 -1.26 3.44
C GLN A 217 -10.19 -0.95 4.32
N HIS A 218 -9.03 -1.52 3.98
CA HIS A 218 -7.76 -1.29 4.68
C HIS A 218 -6.87 -0.22 4.01
N ASN A 219 -7.47 0.76 3.34
CA ASN A 219 -6.79 1.94 2.78
C ASN A 219 -5.68 1.62 1.75
N LEU A 220 -5.84 0.54 0.97
CA LEU A 220 -4.86 0.13 -0.05
C LEU A 220 -4.31 1.31 -0.87
N LEU A 221 -5.18 2.14 -1.48
CA LEU A 221 -4.73 3.22 -2.36
C LEU A 221 -3.84 4.26 -1.66
N LYS A 222 -4.14 4.60 -0.41
CA LYS A 222 -3.34 5.52 0.40
C LYS A 222 -1.97 4.92 0.74
N ILE A 223 -1.92 3.63 1.04
CA ILE A 223 -0.68 2.91 1.29
C ILE A 223 0.16 2.83 0.01
N LEU A 224 -0.46 2.49 -1.13
CA LEU A 224 0.20 2.49 -2.44
C LEU A 224 0.79 3.85 -2.81
N LYS A 225 0.05 4.95 -2.59
CA LYS A 225 0.56 6.33 -2.74
C LYS A 225 1.83 6.52 -1.93
N THR A 226 1.76 6.21 -0.64
CA THR A 226 2.85 6.43 0.31
C THR A 226 4.08 5.60 -0.06
N SER A 227 3.89 4.32 -0.37
CA SER A 227 4.99 3.43 -0.77
C SER A 227 5.62 3.87 -2.09
N MET A 228 4.83 4.28 -3.09
CA MET A 228 5.35 4.75 -4.36
C MET A 228 6.17 6.04 -4.21
N ILE A 229 5.64 7.02 -3.47
CA ILE A 229 6.33 8.28 -3.20
C ILE A 229 7.67 8.02 -2.49
N ARG A 230 7.68 7.19 -1.45
CA ARG A 230 8.93 6.84 -0.75
C ARG A 230 9.96 6.20 -1.68
N CYS A 231 9.52 5.33 -2.58
CA CYS A 231 10.42 4.61 -3.48
C CYS A 231 10.92 5.46 -4.67
N MET A 232 10.21 6.54 -5.04
CA MET A 232 10.58 7.40 -6.17
C MET A 232 11.89 8.20 -5.97
N HIS A 233 12.42 8.30 -4.75
CA HIS A 233 13.79 8.80 -4.52
C HIS A 233 14.87 7.85 -5.06
N ARG A 234 14.50 6.62 -5.41
CA ARG A 234 15.38 5.62 -6.00
C ARG A 234 14.85 5.24 -7.38
N ARG A 235 15.70 4.62 -8.19
CA ARG A 235 15.27 4.03 -9.46
C ARG A 235 14.33 2.87 -9.16
N LEU A 236 13.04 3.10 -9.41
CA LEU A 236 12.00 2.10 -9.27
C LEU A 236 12.14 1.02 -10.33
N GLU A 237 12.07 -0.24 -9.92
CA GLU A 237 11.95 -1.35 -10.85
C GLU A 237 10.57 -1.32 -11.53
N SER A 238 10.53 -1.72 -12.81
CA SER A 238 9.29 -1.79 -13.59
C SER A 238 8.24 -2.71 -12.95
N SER A 239 8.69 -3.77 -12.25
CA SER A 239 7.86 -4.70 -11.48
C SER A 239 7.03 -3.99 -10.39
N VAL A 240 7.64 -3.06 -9.64
CA VAL A 240 6.99 -2.29 -8.58
C VAL A 240 5.88 -1.41 -9.17
N ILE A 241 6.20 -0.69 -10.24
CA ILE A 241 5.25 0.19 -10.93
C ILE A 241 4.08 -0.63 -11.46
N HIS A 242 4.37 -1.76 -12.12
CA HIS A 242 3.34 -2.66 -12.64
C HIS A 242 2.42 -3.18 -11.53
N ASN A 243 2.95 -3.64 -10.40
CA ASN A 243 2.13 -4.16 -9.30
C ASN A 243 1.25 -3.08 -8.66
N ILE A 244 1.82 -1.89 -8.39
CA ILE A 244 1.08 -0.76 -7.83
C ILE A 244 -0.04 -0.35 -8.78
N ALA A 245 0.28 -0.19 -10.08
CA ALA A 245 -0.69 0.17 -11.11
C ALA A 245 -1.80 -0.87 -11.22
N THR A 246 -1.44 -2.15 -11.26
CA THR A 246 -2.40 -3.24 -11.40
C THR A 246 -3.34 -3.31 -10.22
N LEU A 247 -2.84 -3.19 -8.99
CA LEU A 247 -3.67 -3.18 -7.79
C LEU A 247 -4.62 -1.97 -7.75
N ALA A 248 -4.10 -0.78 -8.09
CA ALA A 248 -4.90 0.44 -8.12
C ALA A 248 -6.02 0.38 -9.18
N PHE A 249 -5.70 -0.04 -10.40
CA PHE A 249 -6.68 -0.17 -11.47
C PHE A 249 -7.68 -1.30 -11.24
N LYS A 250 -7.25 -2.46 -10.69
CA LYS A 250 -8.17 -3.55 -10.34
C LYS A 250 -9.23 -3.11 -9.34
N LEU A 251 -8.86 -2.29 -8.34
CA LEU A 251 -9.83 -1.76 -7.39
C LEU A 251 -10.85 -0.85 -8.09
N LEU A 252 -10.39 0.00 -9.01
CA LEU A 252 -11.25 0.89 -9.76
C LEU A 252 -12.20 0.14 -10.71
N LEU A 253 -11.67 -0.83 -11.47
CA LEU A 253 -12.43 -1.68 -12.38
C LEU A 253 -13.50 -2.49 -11.64
N ASN A 254 -13.19 -3.05 -10.46
CA ASN A 254 -14.17 -3.80 -9.66
C ASN A 254 -15.31 -2.95 -9.09
N SER A 255 -15.09 -1.64 -9.00
CA SER A 255 -16.08 -0.66 -8.56
C SER A 255 -16.89 -0.08 -9.71
N ASP A 256 -16.65 -0.53 -10.94
CA ASP A 256 -17.26 -0.01 -12.17
C ASP A 256 -17.17 1.53 -12.26
N PHE A 257 -16.02 2.08 -11.87
CA PHE A 257 -15.78 3.54 -11.85
C PHE A 257 -16.81 4.33 -11.04
N ASN A 258 -17.32 3.76 -9.94
CA ASN A 258 -18.17 4.51 -9.02
C ASN A 258 -17.49 5.81 -8.57
N ARG A 259 -18.25 6.91 -8.56
CA ARG A 259 -17.82 8.25 -8.17
C ARG A 259 -17.01 8.29 -6.87
N THR A 260 -17.39 7.54 -5.83
CA THR A 260 -16.62 7.51 -4.56
C THR A 260 -15.22 6.94 -4.76
N HIS A 261 -15.10 5.86 -5.54
CA HIS A 261 -13.80 5.24 -5.83
C HIS A 261 -12.97 6.08 -6.79
N LEU A 262 -13.61 6.77 -7.75
CA LEU A 262 -12.95 7.77 -8.61
C LEU A 262 -12.37 8.93 -7.79
N ILE A 263 -13.13 9.50 -6.87
CA ILE A 263 -12.66 10.56 -5.96
C ILE A 263 -11.46 10.07 -5.16
N LEU A 264 -11.56 8.88 -4.55
CA LEU A 264 -10.48 8.31 -3.77
C LEU A 264 -9.23 8.04 -4.62
N PHE A 265 -9.40 7.44 -5.81
CA PHE A 265 -8.32 7.19 -6.77
C PHE A 265 -7.64 8.48 -7.21
N SER A 266 -8.42 9.54 -7.42
CA SER A 266 -7.93 10.85 -7.81
C SER A 266 -7.11 11.51 -6.70
N GLN A 267 -7.61 11.49 -5.46
CA GLN A 267 -6.95 12.05 -4.28
C GLN A 267 -5.70 11.26 -3.84
N THR A 268 -5.56 9.99 -4.25
CA THR A 268 -4.48 9.12 -3.78
C THR A 268 -3.49 8.72 -4.88
N ILE A 269 -3.97 8.22 -6.02
CA ILE A 269 -3.13 7.66 -7.09
C ILE A 269 -2.80 8.70 -8.16
N LEU A 270 -3.77 9.47 -8.65
CA LEU A 270 -3.49 10.47 -9.71
C LEU A 270 -2.63 11.64 -9.23
N VAL A 271 -2.54 11.86 -7.93
CA VAL A 271 -1.63 12.86 -7.34
C VAL A 271 -0.17 12.37 -7.26
N ILE A 272 0.11 11.10 -7.56
CA ILE A 272 1.48 10.57 -7.61
C ILE A 272 2.15 11.13 -8.88
N PRO A 273 3.27 11.88 -8.78
CA PRO A 273 3.89 12.49 -9.93
C PRO A 273 4.25 11.47 -11.02
N THR A 274 3.89 11.79 -12.26
CA THR A 274 4.22 11.02 -13.47
C THR A 274 3.69 9.59 -13.53
N PHE A 275 2.76 9.24 -12.63
CA PHE A 275 2.18 7.90 -12.52
C PHE A 275 1.68 7.35 -13.86
N ILE A 276 0.91 8.14 -14.61
CA ILE A 276 0.32 7.69 -15.88
C ILE A 276 1.41 7.33 -16.92
N THR A 277 2.41 8.19 -17.05
CA THR A 277 3.53 7.96 -17.97
C THR A 277 4.35 6.74 -17.55
N MET A 278 4.66 6.62 -16.26
CA MET A 278 5.39 5.46 -15.73
C MET A 278 4.63 4.13 -15.92
N CYS A 279 3.31 4.16 -15.75
CA CYS A 279 2.45 3.00 -15.98
C CYS A 279 2.43 2.59 -17.45
N HIS A 280 2.31 3.57 -18.35
CA HIS A 280 2.32 3.34 -19.78
C HIS A 280 3.64 2.69 -20.22
N GLU A 281 4.78 3.22 -19.77
CA GLU A 281 6.12 2.68 -20.07
C GLU A 281 6.35 1.28 -19.49
N SER A 282 5.88 1.02 -18.27
CA SER A 282 6.13 -0.26 -17.59
C SER A 282 5.20 -1.39 -18.05
N SER A 283 3.97 -1.06 -18.47
CA SER A 283 2.94 -2.07 -18.72
C SER A 283 1.85 -1.59 -19.68
N HIS A 284 2.21 -1.46 -20.97
CA HIS A 284 1.28 -1.06 -22.04
C HIS A 284 -0.03 -1.87 -22.06
N LYS A 285 0.02 -3.19 -21.87
CA LYS A 285 -1.17 -4.05 -21.90
C LYS A 285 -2.20 -3.69 -20.82
N LEU A 286 -1.74 -3.52 -19.58
CA LEU A 286 -2.59 -3.09 -18.46
C LEU A 286 -3.24 -1.75 -18.77
N PHE A 287 -2.45 -0.81 -19.29
CA PHE A 287 -2.93 0.53 -19.57
C PHE A 287 -3.95 0.54 -20.71
N GLN A 288 -3.73 -0.24 -21.78
CA GLN A 288 -4.70 -0.42 -22.87
C GLN A 288 -6.04 -0.96 -22.37
N MET A 289 -6.02 -1.94 -21.45
CA MET A 289 -7.25 -2.47 -20.85
C MET A 289 -8.03 -1.41 -20.07
N VAL A 290 -7.32 -0.48 -19.42
CA VAL A 290 -7.94 0.62 -18.66
C VAL A 290 -8.48 1.69 -19.60
N CYS A 291 -7.77 2.03 -20.68
CA CYS A 291 -8.25 2.94 -21.72
C CYS A 291 -9.51 2.39 -22.42
N GLN A 292 -9.56 1.07 -22.71
CA GLN A 292 -10.76 0.40 -23.24
C GLN A 292 -11.99 0.50 -22.33
N LYS A 293 -11.79 0.85 -21.06
CA LYS A 293 -12.86 1.06 -20.08
C LYS A 293 -13.14 2.56 -19.83
N ASP A 294 -12.69 3.42 -20.74
CA ASP A 294 -12.96 4.84 -20.78
C ASP A 294 -12.59 5.59 -19.49
N LEU A 295 -11.48 5.23 -18.84
CA LEU A 295 -11.00 5.92 -17.63
C LEU A 295 -10.93 7.43 -17.83
N PHE A 296 -10.45 7.88 -18.99
CA PHE A 296 -10.36 9.29 -19.33
C PHE A 296 -11.72 10.00 -19.23
N ASN A 297 -12.75 9.45 -19.88
CA ASN A 297 -14.09 10.04 -19.88
C ASN A 297 -14.67 10.14 -18.47
N HIS A 298 -14.54 9.07 -17.67
CA HIS A 298 -15.03 9.06 -16.30
C HIS A 298 -14.37 10.15 -15.42
N LEU A 299 -13.06 10.33 -15.56
CA LEU A 299 -12.33 11.38 -14.83
C LEU A 299 -12.70 12.77 -15.31
N ILE A 300 -12.71 13.02 -16.62
CA ILE A 300 -12.99 14.34 -17.19
C ILE A 300 -14.42 14.79 -16.90
N CYS A 301 -15.42 13.91 -17.04
CA CYS A 301 -16.80 14.23 -16.67
C CYS A 301 -16.94 14.62 -15.19
N MET A 302 -16.18 13.97 -14.30
CA MET A 302 -16.20 14.29 -12.88
C MET A 302 -15.53 15.65 -12.58
N TYR A 303 -14.40 15.92 -13.23
CA TYR A 303 -13.61 17.14 -12.99
C TYR A 303 -14.15 18.38 -13.70
N SER A 304 -14.90 18.23 -14.80
CA SER A 304 -15.49 19.36 -15.52
C SER A 304 -16.57 20.07 -14.69
N ILE A 305 -17.21 19.36 -13.75
CA ILE A 305 -18.24 19.92 -12.86
C ILE A 305 -17.55 20.65 -11.70
N LYS A 306 -17.66 21.99 -11.66
CA LYS A 306 -16.97 22.85 -10.69
C LYS A 306 -17.21 22.47 -9.23
N GLU A 307 -18.46 22.21 -8.83
CA GLU A 307 -18.81 21.82 -7.46
C GLU A 307 -18.21 20.48 -7.07
N SER A 308 -18.24 19.52 -8.00
CA SER A 308 -17.66 18.19 -7.81
C SER A 308 -16.16 18.29 -7.63
N PHE A 309 -15.50 19.08 -8.47
CA PHE A 309 -14.06 19.31 -8.39
C PHE A 309 -13.65 20.08 -7.13
N ALA A 310 -14.44 21.08 -6.70
CA ALA A 310 -14.19 21.83 -5.47
C ALA A 310 -14.09 20.86 -4.27
N SER A 311 -15.10 20.00 -4.09
CA SER A 311 -15.11 18.99 -3.00
C SER A 311 -13.94 18.00 -3.07
N LEU A 312 -13.55 17.60 -4.28
CA LEU A 312 -12.39 16.73 -4.49
C LEU A 312 -11.09 17.42 -4.05
N SER A 313 -10.93 18.68 -4.46
CA SER A 313 -9.70 19.45 -4.29
C SER A 313 -9.41 19.82 -2.84
N GLU A 314 -10.42 19.91 -1.96
CA GLU A 314 -10.26 20.29 -0.54
C GLU A 314 -9.22 19.45 0.20
N ASN A 315 -9.11 18.16 -0.16
CA ASN A 315 -8.21 17.21 0.50
C ASN A 315 -6.87 17.03 -0.22
N ILE A 316 -6.57 17.84 -1.23
CA ILE A 316 -5.36 17.71 -2.07
C ILE A 316 -4.51 18.97 -1.92
N ASP A 317 -3.22 18.80 -1.65
CA ASP A 317 -2.26 19.91 -1.60
C ASP A 317 -2.03 20.54 -2.99
N ILE A 318 -1.66 21.81 -3.06
CA ILE A 318 -1.47 22.51 -4.34
C ILE A 318 -0.45 21.84 -5.27
N ILE A 319 0.62 21.26 -4.72
CA ILE A 319 1.64 20.56 -5.52
C ILE A 319 1.08 19.22 -6.03
N GLU A 320 0.30 18.51 -5.21
CA GLU A 320 -0.37 17.28 -5.60
C GLU A 320 -1.42 17.51 -6.69
N LEU A 321 -2.12 18.64 -6.65
CA LEU A 321 -3.00 19.09 -7.74
C LEU A 321 -2.25 19.30 -9.05
N CYS A 322 -1.02 19.82 -8.99
CA CYS A 322 -0.16 19.94 -10.17
C CYS A 322 0.20 18.55 -10.72
N TYR A 323 0.59 17.61 -9.87
CA TYR A 323 0.88 16.25 -10.33
C TYR A 323 -0.34 15.56 -10.96
N MET A 324 -1.52 15.79 -10.38
CA MET A 324 -2.78 15.34 -10.96
C MET A 324 -3.02 15.95 -12.34
N LEU A 325 -2.79 17.26 -12.51
CA LEU A 325 -2.87 17.92 -13.82
C LEU A 325 -1.93 17.28 -14.84
N GLY A 326 -0.67 17.07 -14.47
CA GLY A 326 0.33 16.44 -15.35
C GLY A 326 -0.08 15.03 -15.80
N ASN A 327 -0.63 14.25 -14.88
CA ASN A 327 -1.15 12.91 -15.17
C ASN A 327 -2.40 12.93 -16.07
N ILE A 328 -3.31 13.89 -15.89
CA ILE A 328 -4.48 14.06 -16.77
C ILE A 328 -4.05 14.44 -18.19
N VAL A 329 -3.07 15.34 -18.32
CA VAL A 329 -2.50 15.72 -19.62
C VAL A 329 -1.81 14.53 -20.28
N ALA A 330 -1.06 13.73 -19.52
CA ALA A 330 -0.44 12.52 -20.04
C ALA A 330 -1.48 11.46 -20.46
N LEU A 331 -2.60 11.34 -19.73
CA LEU A 331 -3.69 10.44 -20.12
C LEU A 331 -4.35 10.90 -21.43
N ALA A 332 -4.59 12.20 -21.57
CA ALA A 332 -5.12 12.79 -22.79
C ALA A 332 -4.20 12.60 -24.00
N SER A 333 -2.88 12.57 -23.80
CA SER A 333 -1.93 12.40 -24.91
C SER A 333 -1.83 10.97 -25.40
N ILE A 334 -2.18 10.00 -24.54
CA ILE A 334 -2.24 8.59 -24.89
C ILE A 334 -3.57 8.26 -25.57
N ASP A 335 -4.68 8.86 -25.13
CA ASP A 335 -6.03 8.59 -25.67
C ASP A 335 -6.58 9.77 -26.49
N LEU A 336 -5.93 10.01 -27.64
CA LEU A 336 -6.26 11.13 -28.53
C LEU A 336 -7.70 11.05 -29.08
N SER A 337 -8.20 9.83 -29.30
CA SER A 337 -9.58 9.58 -29.77
C SER A 337 -10.61 10.10 -28.76
N GLN A 338 -10.44 9.77 -27.48
CA GLN A 338 -11.37 10.23 -26.45
C GLN A 338 -11.19 11.72 -26.16
N LEU A 339 -9.97 12.25 -26.27
CA LEU A 339 -9.73 13.68 -26.18
C LEU A 339 -10.50 14.45 -27.26
N GLU A 340 -10.57 13.95 -28.49
CA GLU A 340 -11.32 14.57 -29.58
C GLU A 340 -12.82 14.63 -29.29
N ALA A 341 -13.38 13.57 -28.70
CA ALA A 341 -14.79 13.55 -28.28
C ALA A 341 -15.07 14.47 -27.07
N MET A 342 -14.11 14.59 -26.16
CA MET A 342 -14.29 15.25 -24.86
C MET A 342 -13.55 16.59 -24.71
N LYS A 343 -13.27 17.29 -25.83
CA LYS A 343 -12.52 18.56 -25.86
C LYS A 343 -13.04 19.59 -24.86
N GLN A 344 -14.34 19.89 -24.91
CA GLN A 344 -14.96 20.92 -24.07
C GLN A 344 -14.88 20.54 -22.58
N PRO A 345 -15.34 19.36 -22.14
CA PRO A 345 -15.15 18.90 -20.76
C PRO A 345 -13.69 18.91 -20.29
N PHE A 346 -12.74 18.53 -21.16
CA PHE A 346 -11.32 18.53 -20.85
C PHE A 346 -10.80 19.95 -20.60
N ILE A 347 -11.16 20.92 -21.45
CA ILE A 347 -10.82 22.34 -21.25
C ILE A 347 -11.37 22.84 -19.91
N HIS A 348 -12.63 22.53 -19.58
CA HIS A 348 -13.23 22.90 -18.29
C HIS A 348 -12.49 22.26 -17.10
N CYS A 349 -12.07 20.99 -17.22
CA CYS A 349 -11.24 20.33 -16.22
C CYS A 349 -9.91 21.07 -16.01
N LEU A 350 -9.21 21.44 -17.08
CA LEU A 350 -7.96 22.21 -16.98
C LEU A 350 -8.20 23.56 -16.28
N PHE A 351 -9.24 24.29 -16.68
CA PHE A 351 -9.62 25.55 -16.04
C PHE A 351 -9.93 25.40 -14.56
N ASN A 352 -10.72 24.39 -14.18
CA ASN A 352 -11.09 24.16 -12.77
C ASN A 352 -9.84 23.87 -11.92
N ILE A 353 -8.92 23.02 -12.40
CA ILE A 353 -7.68 22.70 -11.67
C ILE A 353 -6.83 23.96 -11.51
N LEU A 354 -6.61 24.71 -12.60
CA LEU A 354 -5.79 25.92 -12.59
C LEU A 354 -6.40 27.05 -11.75
N ASP A 355 -7.72 27.21 -11.78
CA ASP A 355 -8.45 28.20 -10.98
C ASP A 355 -8.28 27.92 -9.48
N VAL A 356 -8.40 26.65 -9.06
CA VAL A 356 -8.15 26.25 -7.66
C VAL A 356 -6.69 26.49 -7.25
N CYS A 357 -5.73 26.14 -8.11
CA CYS A 357 -4.31 26.43 -7.86
C CYS A 357 -4.08 27.94 -7.68
N ARG A 358 -4.63 28.77 -8.56
CA ARG A 358 -4.53 30.24 -8.49
C ARG A 358 -5.17 30.79 -7.22
N GLN A 359 -6.39 30.39 -6.90
CA GLN A 359 -7.10 30.86 -5.72
C GLN A 359 -6.29 30.59 -4.44
N ARG A 360 -5.77 29.37 -4.28
CA ARG A 360 -4.98 28.97 -3.11
C ARG A 360 -3.66 29.72 -2.98
N GLN A 361 -3.01 30.05 -4.10
CA GLN A 361 -1.84 30.92 -4.08
C GLN A 361 -2.19 32.33 -3.58
N THR A 362 -3.25 32.93 -4.12
CA THR A 362 -3.63 34.32 -3.82
C THR A 362 -4.18 34.52 -2.41
N THR A 363 -4.92 33.56 -1.84
CA THR A 363 -5.41 33.63 -0.47
C THR A 363 -4.27 33.60 0.56
N ASP A 364 -3.16 32.94 0.24
CA ASP A 364 -1.97 32.88 1.09
C ASP A 364 -1.09 34.13 0.98
N GLU A 365 -1.22 34.88 -0.11
CA GLU A 365 -0.59 36.19 -0.29
C GLU A 365 -1.38 37.32 0.39
N GLN A 366 -2.72 37.31 0.27
CA GLN A 366 -3.59 38.36 0.81
C GLN A 366 -3.89 38.24 2.31
N SER A 367 -3.68 37.07 2.93
CA SER A 367 -4.07 36.87 4.33
C SER A 367 -3.18 37.56 5.37
N GLY A 368 -2.05 38.20 4.99
CA GLY A 368 -1.26 39.12 5.83
C GLY A 368 -0.78 38.58 7.19
N LYS A 369 -1.10 37.33 7.52
CA LYS A 369 -0.80 36.69 8.80
C LYS A 369 0.65 36.25 8.73
N GLN A 370 1.52 37.07 9.32
CA GLN A 370 2.88 36.71 9.72
C GLN A 370 2.86 35.52 10.68
N THR A 371 2.58 34.32 10.17
CA THR A 371 3.00 33.08 10.79
C THR A 371 4.35 32.75 10.19
N LYS A 372 5.31 32.32 11.02
CA LYS A 372 6.70 31.98 10.66
C LYS A 372 6.77 30.74 9.75
N VAL A 373 6.03 30.71 8.65
CA VAL A 373 5.99 29.61 7.68
C VAL A 373 6.87 30.02 6.51
N THR A 374 8.00 29.31 6.37
CA THR A 374 8.97 29.51 5.28
C THR A 374 8.31 29.28 3.94
N SER A 375 8.39 30.26 3.03
CA SER A 375 8.03 30.07 1.63
C SER A 375 9.05 29.15 0.96
N VAL A 376 8.56 28.24 0.13
CA VAL A 376 9.36 27.29 -0.64
C VAL A 376 9.16 27.59 -2.12
N TRP A 377 10.24 27.74 -2.88
CA TRP A 377 10.15 27.91 -4.34
C TRP A 377 9.95 26.55 -5.02
N HIS A 378 8.97 26.47 -5.93
CA HIS A 378 8.67 25.27 -6.71
C HIS A 378 8.74 25.57 -8.22
N PRO A 379 9.42 24.74 -9.04
CA PRO A 379 9.69 25.04 -10.45
C PRO A 379 8.45 25.23 -11.35
N ILE A 380 7.31 24.66 -10.97
CA ILE A 380 6.07 24.73 -11.77
C ILE A 380 5.19 25.92 -11.34
N ILE A 381 5.16 26.26 -10.05
CA ILE A 381 4.15 27.16 -9.48
C ILE A 381 4.73 28.38 -8.75
N GLY A 382 6.06 28.52 -8.70
CA GLY A 382 6.72 29.62 -8.00
C GLY A 382 6.71 29.45 -6.48
N HIS A 383 6.59 30.56 -5.74
CA HIS A 383 6.62 30.52 -4.28
C HIS A 383 5.32 29.94 -3.71
N VAL A 384 5.48 28.93 -2.86
CA VAL A 384 4.38 28.28 -2.13
C VAL A 384 4.61 28.50 -0.63
N ARG A 385 3.58 28.96 0.08
CA ARG A 385 3.57 29.01 1.55
C ARG A 385 2.87 27.76 2.08
N GLY A 386 3.46 27.12 3.10
CA GLY A 386 2.84 25.95 3.75
C GLY A 386 3.79 24.78 3.95
N LYS A 387 3.30 23.75 4.68
CA LYS A 387 3.96 22.44 4.76
C LYS A 387 3.79 21.76 3.41
N THR A 388 4.70 22.01 2.48
CA THR A 388 4.84 21.15 1.31
C THR A 388 5.27 19.77 1.81
N SER A 389 4.71 18.69 1.26
CA SER A 389 5.22 17.36 1.53
C SER A 389 6.71 17.36 1.16
N GLY A 390 7.61 17.07 2.10
CA GLY A 390 9.06 17.25 1.95
C GLY A 390 9.70 16.51 0.75
N PHE A 391 8.90 15.66 0.10
CA PHE A 391 9.17 15.00 -1.17
C PHE A 391 9.43 15.96 -2.35
N THR A 392 8.76 17.12 -2.42
CA THR A 392 8.67 17.92 -3.64
C THR A 392 9.84 18.89 -3.84
N VAL A 393 10.53 19.27 -2.76
CA VAL A 393 11.66 20.22 -2.80
C VAL A 393 12.99 19.51 -3.09
N SER A 394 13.07 18.22 -2.75
CA SER A 394 14.32 17.45 -2.76
C SER A 394 14.60 16.72 -4.07
N ASN A 395 13.60 16.54 -4.96
CA ASN A 395 13.74 15.68 -6.14
C ASN A 395 13.46 16.40 -7.48
N GLN A 396 14.46 17.15 -7.96
CA GLN A 396 14.37 17.94 -9.19
C GLN A 396 14.08 17.10 -10.45
N GLU A 397 14.54 15.84 -10.50
CA GLU A 397 14.31 14.95 -11.65
C GLU A 397 12.82 14.65 -11.85
N ILE A 398 12.08 14.43 -10.76
CA ILE A 398 10.63 14.17 -10.83
C ILE A 398 9.91 15.41 -11.36
N VAL A 399 10.29 16.59 -10.88
CA VAL A 399 9.70 17.84 -11.35
C VAL A 399 9.95 18.05 -12.84
N GLN A 400 11.16 17.72 -13.34
CA GLN A 400 11.45 17.78 -14.78
C GLN A 400 10.56 16.84 -15.59
N ARG A 401 10.30 15.61 -15.10
CA ARG A 401 9.39 14.69 -15.77
C ARG A 401 7.94 15.19 -15.80
N VAL A 402 7.46 15.84 -14.73
CA VAL A 402 6.15 16.49 -14.73
C VAL A 402 6.09 17.65 -15.74
N ILE A 403 7.16 18.44 -15.85
CA ILE A 403 7.25 19.50 -16.87
C ILE A 403 7.15 18.93 -18.29
N ILE A 404 7.74 17.75 -18.54
CA ILE A 404 7.60 17.06 -19.83
C ILE A 404 6.13 16.71 -20.11
N GLN A 405 5.37 16.28 -19.10
CA GLN A 405 3.94 16.02 -19.27
C GLN A 405 3.19 17.29 -19.68
N TYR A 406 3.49 18.44 -19.08
CA TYR A 406 2.85 19.71 -19.48
C TYR A 406 3.21 20.17 -20.88
N LYS A 407 4.43 19.87 -21.37
CA LYS A 407 4.81 20.18 -22.74
C LYS A 407 3.89 19.54 -23.77
N PHE A 408 3.17 18.46 -23.43
CA PHE A 408 2.16 17.88 -24.33
C PHE A 408 1.03 18.87 -24.66
N LEU A 409 0.61 19.75 -23.74
CA LEU A 409 -0.41 20.77 -24.01
C LEU A 409 -0.01 21.70 -25.16
N TRP A 410 1.29 21.99 -25.29
CA TRP A 410 1.86 22.83 -26.34
C TRP A 410 2.41 22.05 -27.53
N SER A 411 2.16 20.74 -27.57
CA SER A 411 2.46 19.96 -28.77
C SER A 411 1.56 20.40 -29.92
N LYS A 412 2.10 20.38 -31.15
CA LYS A 412 1.33 20.71 -32.37
C LYS A 412 0.02 19.92 -32.46
N LEU A 413 0.05 18.65 -32.02
CA LEU A 413 -1.14 17.78 -31.98
C LEU A 413 -2.21 18.32 -31.03
N PHE A 414 -1.86 18.61 -29.77
CA PHE A 414 -2.82 19.15 -28.80
C PHE A 414 -3.37 20.50 -29.22
N VAL A 415 -2.50 21.39 -29.70
CA VAL A 415 -2.91 22.72 -30.13
C VAL A 415 -3.91 22.63 -31.27
N ASN A 416 -3.65 21.80 -32.28
CA ASN A 416 -4.57 21.62 -33.41
C ASN A 416 -5.87 20.87 -33.05
N MET A 417 -5.85 20.05 -31.99
CA MET A 417 -7.05 19.33 -31.55
C MET A 417 -7.94 20.19 -30.65
N LEU A 418 -7.34 20.95 -29.73
CA LEU A 418 -8.05 21.77 -28.74
C LEU A 418 -8.48 23.13 -29.30
N PHE A 419 -7.67 23.69 -30.19
CA PHE A 419 -7.97 24.91 -30.92
C PHE A 419 -8.19 24.52 -32.38
N GLU A 420 -9.17 25.13 -33.06
CA GLU A 420 -9.30 24.96 -34.50
C GLU A 420 -7.95 25.24 -35.18
N SER A 421 -7.65 24.51 -36.26
CA SER A 421 -6.36 24.56 -36.96
C SER A 421 -5.88 26.00 -37.06
N ILE A 422 -4.82 26.33 -36.32
CA ILE A 422 -4.21 27.65 -36.43
C ILE A 422 -3.91 27.83 -37.91
N PRO A 423 -4.47 28.85 -38.58
CA PRO A 423 -4.15 29.10 -39.97
C PRO A 423 -2.63 29.19 -40.02
N THR A 424 -1.98 28.25 -40.71
CA THR A 424 -0.58 28.41 -41.03
C THR A 424 -0.53 29.67 -41.85
N THR A 425 -0.17 30.78 -41.23
CA THR A 425 0.18 32.00 -41.93
C THR A 425 1.28 31.57 -42.87
N SER A 426 0.92 31.41 -44.14
CA SER A 426 1.83 31.50 -45.25
C SER A 426 2.44 32.88 -45.14
N LEU A 427 3.49 33.02 -44.32
CA LEU A 427 4.42 34.12 -44.37
C LEU A 427 4.88 34.18 -45.82
N GLY A 428 4.41 35.22 -46.48
CA GLY A 428 4.36 35.31 -47.93
C GLY A 428 5.72 35.11 -48.56
N ASN A 429 5.80 34.13 -49.45
CA ASN A 429 6.65 34.25 -50.62
C ASN A 429 6.04 35.35 -51.51
N GLN A 430 6.29 36.61 -51.16
CA GLN A 430 6.19 37.70 -52.11
C GLN A 430 7.36 37.57 -53.08
N SER A 431 7.07 36.94 -54.23
CA SER A 431 7.51 37.38 -55.56
C SER A 431 8.85 38.12 -55.65
N SER A 432 9.95 37.39 -55.75
CA SER A 432 11.17 37.86 -56.41
C SER A 432 11.05 37.62 -57.92
N SER A 433 10.30 38.48 -58.63
CA SER A 433 10.32 38.48 -60.10
C SER A 433 10.01 39.84 -60.72
N THR A 434 10.86 40.84 -60.47
CA THR A 434 11.01 41.99 -61.39
C THR A 434 12.47 42.42 -61.43
N ALA A 435 13.24 41.74 -62.28
CA ALA A 435 14.49 42.26 -62.82
C ALA A 435 14.68 41.69 -64.23
N LYS A 436 14.07 42.33 -65.23
CA LYS A 436 14.56 42.30 -66.61
C LYS A 436 14.80 43.72 -67.08
N LYS A 437 16.06 43.95 -67.41
CA LYS A 437 16.68 45.18 -67.89
C LYS A 437 16.07 45.62 -69.20
N GLU A 438 15.89 46.93 -69.33
CA GLU A 438 15.92 47.63 -70.61
C GLU A 438 17.35 47.59 -71.17
N THR A 439 17.47 47.09 -72.39
CA THR A 439 18.44 47.48 -73.42
C THR A 439 17.77 47.21 -74.76
#